data_AF-A0A520C689-F1
#
_entry.id   AF-A0A520C689-F1
#
_cell.length_a   1.000
_cell.length_b   1.000
_cell.length_c   1.000
_cell.angle_alpha   90.00
_cell.angle_beta   90.00
_cell.angle_gamma   90.00
#
_symmetry.space_group_name_H-M   'P 1'
#
loop_
_entity.id
_entity.type
_entity.pdbx_description
1 polymer ?
#
loop_
_entity_poly.entity_id
_entity_poly.type
_entity_poly.pdbx_seq_one_letter_code
_entity_poly.pdbx_strand_id
1 'polypeptide(L)'
;MIDAIEHEQWTVNDWRVQFTLSEKQLHLIKKLSHVEDWYENQSVIDDWMIKLAECFYNIEKFYESFGYLPQYGDRLSDEDLGLMIQERTIDATSRTITFVLSS
;
A
#
# COMPACT_ATOMS: atom_id res chain seq x y z
N MET A 1 13.24 3.85 -7.17
CA MET A 1 12.40 3.19 -6.15
C MET A 1 11.77 4.31 -5.35
N ILE A 2 10.44 4.35 -5.25
CA ILE A 2 9.79 5.28 -4.32
C ILE A 2 9.94 4.67 -2.93
N ASP A 3 10.22 5.51 -1.94
CA ASP A 3 10.34 5.10 -0.55
C ASP A 3 9.04 4.44 -0.06
N ALA A 4 9.15 3.64 1.00
CA ALA A 4 7.97 3.05 1.61
C ALA A 4 7.08 4.17 2.16
N ILE A 5 5.79 4.09 1.84
CA ILE A 5 4.76 4.98 2.36
C ILE A 5 4.30 4.39 3.69
N GLU A 6 4.53 5.12 4.76
CA GLU A 6 4.21 4.73 6.13
C GLU A 6 3.25 5.72 6.80
N HIS A 7 2.53 5.23 7.80
CA HIS A 7 1.70 6.05 8.68
C HIS A 7 1.77 5.47 10.09
N GLU A 8 1.86 6.34 11.11
CA GLU A 8 2.10 5.93 12.49
C GLU A 8 1.02 4.99 13.05
N GLN A 9 -0.20 5.11 12.54
CA GLN A 9 -1.35 4.32 12.98
C GLN A 9 -1.49 2.98 12.25
N TRP A 10 -0.71 2.74 11.18
CA TRP A 10 -0.81 1.50 10.43
C TRP A 10 -0.06 0.38 11.14
N THR A 11 -0.77 -0.24 12.07
CA THR A 11 -0.24 -1.37 12.85
C THR A 11 -1.26 -2.50 12.92
N VAL A 12 -0.79 -3.74 12.74
CA VAL A 12 -1.60 -4.96 12.92
C VAL A 12 -0.84 -5.88 13.87
N ASN A 13 -1.45 -6.20 15.01
CA ASN A 13 -0.86 -7.08 16.03
C ASN A 13 0.57 -6.66 16.45
N ASP A 14 0.78 -5.38 16.73
CA ASP A 14 2.09 -4.76 17.05
C ASP A 14 3.13 -4.76 15.91
N TRP A 15 2.75 -5.12 14.68
CA TRP A 15 3.59 -4.97 13.50
C TRP A 15 3.21 -3.72 12.73
N ARG A 16 4.21 -2.91 12.35
CA ARG A 16 4.02 -1.78 11.45
C ARG A 16 3.72 -2.28 10.04
N VAL A 17 2.73 -1.68 9.41
CA VAL A 17 2.39 -1.93 8.01
C VAL A 17 2.81 -0.71 7.20
N GLN A 18 3.53 -0.95 6.10
CA GLN A 18 3.91 0.07 5.13
C GLN A 18 3.68 -0.44 3.71
N PHE A 19 3.54 0.50 2.78
CA PHE A 19 3.24 0.19 1.39
C PHE A 19 4.33 0.69 0.45
N THR A 20 4.54 -0.03 -0.63
CA THR A 20 5.33 0.44 -1.76
C THR A 20 4.54 0.20 -3.03
N LEU A 21 4.63 1.10 -3.99
CA LEU A 21 3.98 0.91 -5.29
C LEU A 21 4.96 0.27 -6.27
N SER A 22 4.51 -0.73 -7.01
CA SER A 22 5.31 -1.39 -8.04
C SER A 22 5.71 -0.40 -9.14
N GLU A 23 6.82 -0.66 -9.85
CA GLU A 23 7.23 0.20 -10.96
C GLU A 23 6.14 0.35 -12.04
N LYS A 24 5.36 -0.71 -12.28
CA LYS A 24 4.20 -0.69 -13.17
C LYS A 24 3.15 0.32 -12.69
N GLN A 25 2.83 0.29 -11.39
CA GLN A 25 1.87 1.21 -10.80
C GLN A 25 2.38 2.65 -10.82
N LEU A 26 3.66 2.87 -10.51
CA LEU A 26 4.31 4.17 -10.59
C LEU A 26 4.27 4.75 -12.01
N HIS A 27 4.50 3.91 -13.02
CA HIS A 27 4.41 4.32 -14.41
C HIS A 27 2.97 4.69 -14.81
N LEU A 28 1.98 3.94 -14.34
CA LEU A 28 0.57 4.25 -14.56
C LEU A 28 0.21 5.63 -13.96
N ILE A 29 0.62 5.89 -12.72
CA ILE A 29 0.38 7.16 -12.04
C ILE A 29 1.00 8.31 -12.83
N LYS A 30 2.28 8.17 -13.22
CA LYS A 30 2.97 9.17 -14.03
C LYS A 30 2.26 9.46 -15.35
N LYS A 31 1.72 8.43 -16.00
CA LYS A 31 0.97 8.58 -17.25
C LYS A 31 -0.35 9.34 -17.04
N LEU A 32 -1.01 9.16 -15.90
CA LEU A 32 -2.31 9.74 -15.59
C LEU A 32 -2.23 11.14 -14.95
N SER A 33 -1.15 11.44 -14.22
CA SER A 33 -1.03 12.67 -13.43
C SER A 33 -0.74 13.91 -14.27
N HIS A 34 -0.25 13.76 -15.52
CA HIS A 34 0.19 14.86 -16.39
C HIS A 34 1.21 15.84 -15.75
N VAL A 35 1.79 15.50 -14.59
CA VAL A 35 2.74 16.29 -13.82
C VAL A 35 4.06 15.51 -13.74
N GLU A 36 5.18 16.15 -14.11
CA GLU A 36 6.51 15.51 -14.11
C GLU A 36 6.93 15.05 -12.71
N ASP A 37 6.68 15.88 -11.69
CA ASP A 37 7.02 15.62 -10.27
C ASP A 37 5.80 15.21 -9.45
N TRP A 38 5.01 14.27 -9.96
CA TRP A 38 3.75 13.85 -9.32
C TRP A 38 3.93 13.35 -7.88
N TYR A 39 5.11 12.82 -7.54
CA TYR A 39 5.43 12.33 -6.20
C TYR A 39 5.80 13.46 -5.22
N GLU A 40 6.02 14.69 -5.70
CA GLU A 40 6.18 15.90 -4.89
C GLU A 40 4.90 16.75 -4.88
N ASN A 41 3.92 16.39 -5.72
CA ASN A 41 2.64 17.07 -5.76
C ASN A 41 1.77 16.62 -4.57
N GLN A 42 1.57 17.53 -3.62
CA GLN A 42 0.80 17.27 -2.41
C GLN A 42 -0.60 16.71 -2.67
N SER A 43 -1.30 17.18 -3.72
CA SER A 43 -2.64 16.66 -4.05
C SER A 43 -2.59 15.20 -4.48
N VAL A 44 -1.57 14.79 -5.22
CA VAL A 44 -1.41 13.40 -5.66
C VAL A 44 -1.00 12.52 -4.46
N ILE A 45 -0.15 13.04 -3.57
CA ILE A 45 0.24 12.36 -2.34
C ILE A 45 -0.98 12.14 -1.44
N ASP A 46 -1.78 13.18 -1.21
CA ASP A 46 -2.98 13.12 -0.37
C ASP A 46 -3.99 12.09 -0.91
N ASP A 47 -4.21 12.08 -2.23
CA ASP A 47 -5.07 11.09 -2.88
C ASP A 47 -4.56 9.67 -2.64
N TRP A 48 -3.26 9.42 -2.79
CA TRP A 48 -2.66 8.11 -2.54
C TRP A 48 -2.69 7.70 -1.07
N MET A 49 -2.54 8.65 -0.14
CA MET A 49 -2.69 8.38 1.29
C MET A 49 -4.08 7.89 1.65
N ILE A 50 -5.14 8.48 1.07
CA ILE A 50 -6.52 8.03 1.26
C ILE A 50 -6.70 6.59 0.76
N LYS A 51 -6.17 6.30 -0.44
CA LYS A 51 -6.26 4.98 -1.07
C LYS A 51 -5.51 3.89 -0.30
N LEU A 52 -4.34 4.24 0.24
CA LEU A 52 -3.56 3.32 1.07
C LEU A 52 -4.18 3.14 2.46
N ALA A 53 -4.86 4.15 3.00
CA ALA A 53 -5.63 4.00 4.23
C ALA A 53 -6.79 3.00 4.06
N GLU A 54 -7.46 3.00 2.91
CA GLU A 54 -8.46 1.98 2.57
C GLU A 54 -7.84 0.58 2.46
N CYS A 55 -6.68 0.46 1.79
CA CYS A 55 -5.96 -0.82 1.72
C CYS A 55 -5.58 -1.33 3.11
N PHE A 56 -5.11 -0.44 3.99
CA PHE A 56 -4.81 -0.78 5.38
C PHE A 56 -6.04 -1.24 6.15
N TYR A 57 -7.17 -0.52 6.03
CA TYR A 57 -8.44 -0.92 6.63
C TYR A 57 -8.85 -2.33 6.20
N ASN A 58 -8.71 -2.67 4.92
CA ASN A 58 -9.01 -4.00 4.41
C ASN A 58 -8.04 -5.08 4.94
N ILE A 59 -6.74 -4.77 5.08
CA ILE A 59 -5.77 -5.67 5.74
C ILE A 59 -6.18 -5.93 7.20
N GLU A 60 -6.55 -4.88 7.94
CA GLU A 60 -6.97 -5.00 9.34
C GLU A 60 -8.20 -5.90 9.45
N LYS A 61 -9.25 -5.64 8.66
CA LYS A 61 -10.48 -6.45 8.64
C LYS A 61 -10.23 -7.90 8.25
N PHE A 62 -9.34 -8.13 7.28
CA PHE A 62 -8.93 -9.46 6.88
C PHE A 62 -8.25 -10.19 8.04
N TYR A 63 -7.30 -9.55 8.71
CA TYR A 63 -6.61 -10.12 9.86
C TYR A 63 -7.58 -10.40 11.03
N GLU A 64 -8.47 -9.47 11.36
CA GLU A 64 -9.50 -9.67 12.39
C GLU A 64 -10.39 -10.88 12.09
N SER A 65 -10.69 -11.13 10.81
CA SER A 65 -11.59 -12.20 10.38
C SER A 65 -10.91 -13.56 10.34
N PHE A 66 -9.65 -13.62 9.90
CA PHE A 66 -8.97 -14.87 9.56
C PHE A 66 -7.78 -15.20 10.46
N GLY A 67 -7.27 -14.24 11.23
CA GLY A 67 -6.11 -14.40 12.11
C GLY A 67 -4.76 -14.47 11.39
N TYR A 68 -4.73 -14.19 10.08
CA TYR A 68 -3.49 -14.11 9.29
C TYR A 68 -3.58 -12.95 8.29
N LEU A 69 -2.43 -12.51 7.79
CA LEU A 69 -2.33 -11.39 6.85
C LEU A 69 -2.57 -11.83 5.40
N PRO A 70 -3.14 -10.96 4.56
CA PRO A 70 -3.32 -11.23 3.14
C PRO A 70 -1.96 -11.46 2.45
N GLN A 71 -2.00 -12.24 1.36
CA GLN A 71 -0.86 -12.83 0.67
C GLN A 71 -0.74 -12.28 -0.76
N TYR A 72 0.32 -12.71 -1.45
CA TYR A 72 0.48 -12.51 -2.88
C TYR A 72 -0.81 -12.83 -3.66
N GLY A 73 -1.22 -11.91 -4.53
CA GLY A 73 -2.39 -12.05 -5.39
C GLY A 73 -3.71 -11.63 -4.73
N ASP A 74 -3.76 -11.46 -3.41
CA ASP A 74 -4.95 -10.95 -2.74
C ASP A 74 -5.18 -9.48 -3.12
N ARG A 75 -6.45 -9.14 -3.33
CA ARG A 75 -6.88 -7.79 -3.65
C ARG A 75 -7.18 -7.02 -2.37
N LEU A 76 -6.72 -5.78 -2.30
CA LEU A 76 -6.90 -4.88 -1.16
C LEU A 76 -7.83 -3.69 -1.43
N SER A 77 -8.22 -3.45 -2.68
CA SER A 77 -9.24 -2.45 -3.04
C SER A 77 -10.03 -2.94 -4.26
N ASP A 78 -11.35 -2.84 -4.21
CA ASP A 78 -12.24 -3.32 -5.28
C ASP A 78 -12.78 -2.21 -6.19
N GLU A 79 -13.04 -1.02 -5.64
CA GLU A 79 -13.93 -0.06 -6.31
C GLU A 79 -13.21 0.92 -7.27
N ASP A 80 -11.97 1.37 -6.98
CA ASP A 80 -11.34 2.44 -7.79
C ASP A 80 -9.97 2.10 -8.41
N LEU A 81 -9.17 1.22 -7.81
CA LEU A 81 -7.77 1.01 -8.26
C LEU A 81 -7.41 -0.44 -8.55
N GLY A 82 -8.20 -1.39 -8.05
CA GLY A 82 -7.91 -2.81 -8.18
C GLY A 82 -6.56 -3.21 -7.60
N LEU A 83 -6.07 -2.50 -6.57
CA LEU A 83 -4.75 -2.77 -6.01
C LEU A 83 -4.70 -4.16 -5.40
N MET A 84 -3.70 -4.90 -5.81
CA MET A 84 -3.41 -6.26 -5.39
C MET A 84 -1.99 -6.35 -4.86
N ILE A 85 -1.78 -7.29 -3.95
CA ILE A 85 -0.47 -7.56 -3.36
C ILE A 85 0.39 -8.26 -4.39
N GLN A 86 1.41 -7.57 -4.89
CA GLN A 86 2.42 -8.15 -5.77
C GLN A 86 3.53 -8.82 -4.98
N GLU A 87 3.92 -8.28 -3.83
CA GLU A 87 4.94 -8.88 -2.95
C GLU A 87 4.67 -8.50 -1.50
N ARG A 88 5.18 -9.31 -0.57
CA ARG A 88 5.17 -9.00 0.85
C ARG A 88 6.51 -9.37 1.48
N THR A 89 7.09 -8.42 2.19
CA THR A 89 8.35 -8.60 2.93
C THR A 89 8.09 -8.39 4.42
N ILE A 90 8.71 -9.23 5.25
CA ILE A 90 8.59 -9.17 6.70
C ILE A 90 9.99 -8.96 7.28
N ASP A 91 10.18 -7.86 7.99
CA ASP A 91 11.38 -7.61 8.80
C ASP A 91 11.03 -7.81 10.28
N ALA A 92 11.49 -8.92 10.84
CA ALA A 92 11.26 -9.27 12.24
C ALA A 92 12.05 -8.39 13.22
N THR A 93 13.12 -7.72 12.77
CA THR A 93 13.95 -6.86 13.62
C THR A 93 13.22 -5.55 13.92
N SER A 94 12.68 -4.92 12.89
CA SER A 94 11.91 -3.68 13.01
C SER A 94 10.41 -3.90 13.26
N ARG A 95 9.95 -5.16 13.22
CA ARG A 95 8.53 -5.55 13.23
C ARG A 95 7.73 -4.84 12.14
N THR A 96 8.28 -4.83 10.92
CA THR A 96 7.68 -4.14 9.78
C THR A 96 7.27 -5.13 8.71
N ILE A 97 6.07 -4.94 8.16
CA ILE A 97 5.54 -5.65 7.01
C ILE A 97 5.39 -4.66 5.88
N THR A 98 6.08 -4.91 4.78
CA THR A 98 5.97 -4.12 3.55
C THR A 98 5.09 -4.85 2.55
N PHE A 99 4.03 -4.20 2.07
CA PHE A 99 3.23 -4.67 0.95
C PHE A 99 3.58 -3.90 -0.32
N VAL A 100 4.01 -4.61 -1.35
CA VAL A 100 4.21 -4.04 -2.68
C VAL A 100 2.91 -4.18 -3.45
N LEU A 101 2.32 -3.06 -3.87
CA LEU A 101 1.02 -3.03 -4.53
C LEU A 101 1.16 -2.77 -6.02
N SER A 102 0.30 -3.42 -6.80
CA SER A 102 0.13 -3.19 -8.24
C SER A 102 -1.34 -3.23 -8.60
N SER A 103 -1.71 -2.58 -9.71
CA SER A 103 -2.90 -2.93 -10.51
C SER A 103 -2.56 -3.91 -11.62
#